data_AF-A0A8C0AIR2-F1
#
_entry.id   AF-A0A8C0AIR2-F1
#
_cell.length_a   1.000
_cell.length_b   1.000
_cell.length_c   1.000
_cell.angle_alpha   90.00
_cell.angle_beta   90.00
_cell.angle_gamma   90.00
#
_symmetry.space_group_name_H-M   'P 1'
#
loop_
_entity.id
_entity.type
_entity.pdbx_description
1 polymer ?
#
loop_
_entity_poly.entity_id
_entity_poly.type
_entity_poly.pdbx_seq_one_letter_code
_entity_poly.pdbx_strand_id
1 'polypeptide(L)' 'MFGSLTAEKLKTLVNPANVTFRTYAGMMHSSCQQEMMDIKQFIYKLLPPVG' A
#
# COMPACT_ATOMS: atom_id res chain seq x y z
N MET A 1 11.09 -7.47 8.02
CA MET A 1 10.67 -6.82 6.76
C MET A 1 10.58 -5.33 7.03
N PHE A 2 11.26 -4.48 6.25
CA PHE A 2 11.21 -3.03 6.49
C PHE A 2 9.76 -2.54 6.44
N GLY A 3 9.34 -1.72 7.40
CA GLY A 3 7.98 -1.18 7.50
C GLY A 3 6.93 -2.04 8.22
N SER A 4 7.24 -3.27 8.65
CA SER A 4 6.23 -4.14 9.29
C SER A 4 5.70 -3.59 10.62
N LEU A 5 6.57 -3.01 11.46
CA LEU A 5 6.15 -2.40 12.73
C LEU A 5 5.25 -1.17 12.50
N THR A 6 5.53 -0.39 11.46
CA THR A 6 4.68 0.75 11.07
C THR A 6 3.30 0.26 10.62
N ALA A 7 3.23 -0.80 9.81
CA ALA A 7 1.97 -1.38 9.37
C ALA A 7 1.13 -1.89 10.55
N GLU A 8 1.75 -2.59 11.52
CA GLU A 8 1.08 -3.03 12.74
C GLU A 8 0.61 -1.84 13.59
N LYS A 9 1.45 -0.81 13.75
CA LYS A 9 1.05 0.40 14.48
C LYS A 9 -0.13 1.10 13.80
N LEU A 10 -0.14 1.22 12.48
CA LEU A 10 -1.25 1.83 11.74
C LEU A 10 -2.57 1.09 11.96
N LYS A 11 -2.56 -0.24 11.95
CA LYS A 11 -3.77 -1.05 12.26
C LYS A 11 -4.35 -0.76 13.65
N THR A 12 -3.55 -0.28 14.61
CA THR A 12 -4.06 0.14 15.94
C THR A 12 -4.65 1.56 15.95
N LEU A 13 -4.33 2.39 14.95
CA LEU A 13 -4.71 3.80 14.88
C LEU A 13 -5.89 4.06 13.94
N VAL A 14 -6.07 3.20 12.93
CA VAL A 14 -7.17 3.27 11.95
C VAL A 14 -7.91 1.94 11.88
N ASN A 15 -9.04 1.88 11.16
CA ASN A 15 -9.71 0.61 10.91
C ASN A 15 -8.73 -0.38 10.25
N PRO A 16 -8.41 -1.53 10.88
CA PRO A 16 -7.46 -2.50 10.34
C PRO A 16 -7.81 -2.98 8.93
N ALA A 17 -9.11 -3.04 8.58
CA ALA A 17 -9.59 -3.44 7.26
C ALA A 17 -9.16 -2.48 6.14
N ASN A 18 -8.76 -1.24 6.49
CA ASN A 18 -8.30 -0.23 5.54
C ASN A 18 -6.76 -0.21 5.40
N VAL A 19 -6.03 -1.07 6.11
CA VAL A 19 -4.57 -1.13 6.06
C VAL A 19 -4.13 -2.36 5.30
N THR A 20 -3.49 -2.16 4.15
CA THR A 20 -2.81 -3.24 3.40
C THR A 20 -1.32 -3.00 3.42
N PHE A 21 -0.53 -3.99 3.85
CA PHE A 21 0.92 -3.94 3.81
C PHE A 21 1.43 -4.87 2.70
N ARG A 22 2.19 -4.32 1.75
CA ARG A 22 2.75 -5.03 0.61
C ARG A 22 4.26 -4.87 0.61
N THR A 23 4.95 -5.88 0.10
CA THR A 23 6.38 -5.80 -0.18
C THR A 23 6.67 -6.41 -1.54
N TYR A 24 7.76 -5.95 -2.13
CA TYR A 24 8.17 -6.32 -3.48
C TYR A 24 9.55 -6.96 -3.38
N ALA A 25 9.66 -8.21 -3.83
CA ALA A 25 10.88 -9.00 -3.69
C ALA A 25 12.06 -8.37 -4.46
N GLY A 26 13.24 -8.37 -3.85
CA GLY A 26 14.46 -7.81 -4.46
C GLY A 26 14.50 -6.29 -4.56
N MET A 27 13.50 -5.59 -4.01
CA MET A 27 13.43 -4.13 -4.05
C MET A 27 14.28 -3.50 -2.94
N MET A 28 15.07 -2.49 -3.31
CA MET A 28 15.78 -1.61 -2.37
C MET A 28 14.96 -0.34 -2.10
N HIS A 29 15.60 0.81 -1.82
CA HIS A 29 14.93 2.10 -1.70
C HIS A 29 14.63 2.70 -3.08
N SER A 30 13.77 2.03 -3.85
CA SER A 30 13.33 2.43 -5.18
C SER A 30 11.92 1.91 -5.45
N SER A 31 11.33 2.27 -6.60
CA SER A 31 10.04 1.75 -7.06
C SER A 31 10.18 0.66 -8.12
N CYS A 32 9.11 -0.10 -8.37
CA CYS A 32 9.04 -1.12 -9.43
C CYS A 32 7.69 -1.12 -10.15
N GLN A 33 7.60 -1.78 -11.30
CA GLN A 33 6.37 -1.82 -12.08
C GLN A 33 5.19 -2.45 -11.33
N GLN A 34 5.46 -3.49 -10.52
CA GLN A 34 4.41 -4.14 -9.73
C GLN A 34 3.83 -3.20 -8.67
N GLU A 35 4.69 -2.43 -7.99
CA GLU A 35 4.27 -1.39 -7.05
C GLU A 35 3.38 -0.34 -7.74
N MET A 36 3.80 0.15 -8.90
CA MET A 36 3.03 1.16 -9.64
C MET A 36 1.65 0.66 -10.09
N MET A 37 1.53 -0.62 -10.44
CA MET A 37 0.24 -1.22 -10.78
C MET A 37 -0.66 -1.36 -9.55
N ASP A 38 -0.12 -1.78 -8.40
CA ASP A 38 -0.87 -1.87 -7.15
C ASP A 38 -1.38 -0.49 -6.70
N ILE A 39 -0.54 0.56 -6.83
CA ILE A 39 -0.92 1.96 -6.55
C ILE A 39 -2.04 2.41 -7.50
N LYS A 40 -1.93 2.13 -8.80
CA LYS A 40 -2.97 2.46 -9.79
C LYS A 40 -4.33 1.85 -9.40
N GLN A 41 -4.35 0.57 -9.02
CA GLN A 41 -5.58 -0.10 -8.59
C GLN A 41 -6.15 0.48 -7.30
N PHE A 42 -5.27 0.78 -6.34
CA PHE A 42 -5.67 1.43 -5.09
C PHE A 42 -6.34 2.78 -5.33
N ILE A 43 -5.74 3.63 -6.18
CA ILE A 43 -6.28 4.95 -6.52
C ILE A 43 -7.62 4.80 -7.22
N TYR A 44 -7.74 3.96 -8.25
CA TYR A 44 -9.01 3.78 -8.95
C TYR A 44 -10.14 3.25 -8.07
N LYS A 45 -9.81 2.41 -7.08
CA LYS A 45 -10.80 1.90 -6.12
C LYS A 45 -11.32 3.01 -5.19
N LEU A 46 -10.45 3.92 -4.74
CA LEU A 46 -10.81 4.93 -3.73
C LEU A 46 -11.23 6.27 -4.31
N LEU A 47 -10.73 6.60 -5.51
CA LEU A 47 -10.95 7.85 -6.21
C LEU A 47 -11.52 7.54 -7.61
N PRO A 48 -12.78 7.09 -7.70
CA PRO A 48 -13.44 6.87 -8.98
C PRO A 48 -13.60 8.21 -9.74
N PRO A 49 -13.74 8.19 -11.07
CA PRO A 49 -13.98 9.40 -11.85
C PRO A 49 -15.19 10.16 -11.33
N VAL A 50 -15.03 11.46 -11.14
CA VAL A 50 -16.15 12.37 -10.89
C VAL A 50 -16.67 12.77 -12.27
N GLY A 51 -17.90 12.36 -12.57
CA GLY A 51 -18.60 12.73 -13.80
C GLY A 51 -19.11 14.17 -13.79
#